data_AF-A0A429YXV6-F1
#
_entry.id   AF-A0A429YXV6-F1
#
_cell.length_a   1.000
_cell.length_b   1.000
_cell.length_c   1.000
_cell.angle_alpha   90.00
_cell.angle_beta   90.00
_cell.angle_gamma   90.00
#
_symmetry.space_group_name_H-M   'P 1'
#
loop_
_entity.id
_entity.type
_entity.pdbx_description
1 polymer ?
#
loop_
_entity_poly.entity_id
_entity_poly.type
_entity_poly.pdbx_seq_one_letter_code
_entity_poly.pdbx_strand_id
1 'polypeptide(L)'
;MTRLVRIAAGLVAGTIALGSAAAQGTCGLCASEVVISPPLAACLLSQYEILATGDDGGAIAIDLTGCEQERGIIAALPSLTAAPPEPDLQFFVSRRQLDCLKTRLETPGAIQAPVSTVDLRSCQ
;
A
#
# COMPACT_ATOMS: atom_id res chain seq x y z
N MET A 1 71.77 14.21 -6.23
CA MET A 1 71.27 15.44 -6.88
C MET A 1 69.96 15.12 -7.58
N THR A 2 68.94 15.90 -7.25
CA THR A 2 67.73 16.19 -8.04
C THR A 2 66.62 15.12 -8.18
N ARG A 3 65.48 15.50 -7.58
CA ARG A 3 64.12 14.97 -7.64
C ARG A 3 63.64 14.62 -9.05
N LEU A 4 62.75 13.62 -9.14
CA LEU A 4 61.63 13.62 -10.08
C LEU A 4 60.44 12.90 -9.44
N VAL A 5 59.52 13.71 -8.94
CA VAL A 5 58.16 13.34 -8.53
C VAL A 5 57.39 12.94 -9.79
N ARG A 6 56.80 11.73 -9.80
CA ARG A 6 55.76 11.36 -10.76
C ARG A 6 54.50 11.02 -10.00
N ILE A 7 53.58 12.00 -9.99
CA ILE A 7 52.18 11.83 -9.65
C ILE A 7 51.59 10.96 -10.75
N ALA A 8 51.25 9.72 -10.44
CA ALA A 8 50.43 8.88 -11.30
C ALA A 8 49.11 8.66 -10.58
N ALA A 9 48.08 9.36 -11.06
CA ALA A 9 46.71 9.24 -10.65
C ALA A 9 46.24 7.79 -10.85
N GLY A 10 46.08 7.06 -9.74
CA GLY A 10 45.46 5.75 -9.71
C GLY A 10 43.95 5.91 -9.80
N LEU A 11 43.42 5.68 -11.00
CA LEU A 11 42.01 5.62 -11.34
C LEU A 11 41.30 4.57 -10.45
N VAL A 12 40.51 5.01 -9.48
CA VAL A 12 39.61 4.14 -8.72
C VAL A 12 38.47 3.76 -9.67
N ALA A 13 38.60 2.60 -10.30
CA ALA A 13 37.51 1.95 -11.04
C ALA A 13 36.49 1.43 -10.03
N GLY A 14 35.67 2.33 -9.49
CA GLY A 14 34.45 1.97 -8.79
C GLY A 14 33.47 1.40 -9.81
N THR A 15 33.43 0.08 -9.96
CA THR A 15 32.30 -0.61 -10.58
C THR A 15 31.09 -0.39 -9.67
N ILE A 16 30.38 0.70 -9.93
CA ILE A 16 29.06 0.94 -9.37
C ILE A 16 28.19 -0.16 -9.98
N ALA A 17 27.89 -1.19 -9.20
CA ALA A 17 26.79 -2.09 -9.53
C ALA A 17 25.55 -1.21 -9.63
N LEU A 18 25.08 -0.97 -10.84
CA LEU A 18 23.72 -0.50 -11.07
C LEU A 18 22.84 -1.60 -10.50
N GLY A 19 22.48 -1.48 -9.23
CA GLY A 19 21.34 -2.19 -8.68
C GLY A 19 20.20 -1.89 -9.62
N SER A 20 19.61 -2.94 -10.18
CA SER A 20 18.40 -2.86 -10.96
C SER A 20 17.34 -2.22 -10.06
N ALA A 21 17.25 -0.90 -10.11
CA ALA A 21 16.05 -0.19 -9.75
C ALA A 21 15.02 -0.74 -10.72
N ALA A 22 14.26 -1.74 -10.25
CA ALA A 22 13.02 -2.09 -10.90
C ALA A 22 12.26 -0.77 -10.98
N ALA A 23 12.11 -0.27 -12.22
CA ALA A 23 11.21 0.82 -12.53
C ALA A 23 9.77 0.28 -12.34
N GLN A 24 9.43 0.02 -11.09
CA GLN A 24 8.07 0.02 -10.58
C GLN A 24 7.66 1.49 -10.64
N GLY A 25 6.55 1.81 -11.32
CA GLY A 25 6.03 3.18 -11.32
C GLY A 25 6.08 3.74 -9.90
N THR A 26 6.75 4.89 -9.73
CA THR A 26 7.02 5.52 -8.45
C THR A 26 5.73 5.85 -7.72
N CYS A 27 5.17 4.87 -7.01
CA CYS A 27 4.20 5.12 -5.98
C CYS A 27 4.94 5.11 -4.64
N GLY A 28 5.59 6.22 -4.31
CA GLY A 28 6.38 6.38 -3.09
C GLY A 28 5.59 6.24 -1.78
N LEU A 29 4.27 6.02 -1.87
CA LEU A 29 3.33 5.87 -0.75
C LEU A 29 2.29 4.75 -0.98
N CYS A 30 2.47 3.88 -1.97
CA CYS A 30 1.51 2.79 -2.18
C CYS A 30 1.59 1.79 -1.02
N ALA A 31 0.45 1.51 -0.39
CA ALA A 31 0.38 0.53 0.65
C ALA A 31 0.79 -0.85 0.10
N SER A 32 1.65 -1.56 0.82
CA SER A 32 2.02 -2.95 0.48
C SER A 32 1.01 -3.95 1.01
N GLU A 33 0.31 -3.59 2.08
CA GLU A 33 -0.78 -4.33 2.69
C GLU A 33 -1.81 -3.34 3.23
N VAL A 34 -3.05 -3.78 3.37
CA VAL A 34 -4.16 -2.99 3.94
C VAL A 34 -4.94 -3.86 4.90
N VAL A 35 -5.14 -3.40 6.13
CA VAL A 35 -6.03 -3.98 7.12
C VAL A 35 -7.42 -3.42 6.89
N ILE A 36 -8.37 -4.28 6.54
CA ILE A 36 -9.73 -3.85 6.21
C ILE A 36 -10.77 -4.68 6.97
N SER A 37 -11.83 -4.02 7.42
CA SER A 37 -12.98 -4.68 8.05
C SER A 37 -14.08 -4.95 7.00
N PRO A 38 -15.02 -5.88 7.26
CA PRO A 38 -16.15 -6.11 6.37
C PRO A 38 -16.96 -4.84 5.98
N PRO A 39 -17.33 -3.91 6.89
CA PRO A 39 -18.05 -2.70 6.49
C PRO A 39 -17.21 -1.76 5.62
N LEU A 40 -15.91 -1.61 5.92
CA LEU A 40 -15.00 -0.80 5.11
C LEU A 40 -14.79 -1.39 3.71
N ALA A 41 -14.72 -2.71 3.60
CA ALA A 41 -14.65 -3.39 2.31
C ALA A 41 -15.90 -3.13 1.47
N ALA A 42 -17.10 -3.21 2.06
CA ALA A 42 -18.34 -2.90 1.36
C ALA A 42 -18.41 -1.43 0.92
N CYS A 43 -17.96 -0.49 1.77
CA CYS A 43 -17.93 0.93 1.44
C CYS A 43 -16.89 1.28 0.35
N LEU A 44 -15.74 0.60 0.32
CA LEU A 44 -14.78 0.77 -0.76
C LEU A 44 -15.36 0.28 -2.09
N LEU A 45 -16.03 -0.88 -2.09
CA LEU A 45 -16.66 -1.44 -3.28
C LEU A 45 -17.78 -0.55 -3.82
N SER A 46 -18.55 0.13 -2.97
CA SER A 46 -19.60 1.06 -3.42
C SER A 46 -19.05 2.33 -4.06
N GLN A 47 -17.84 2.75 -3.66
CA GLN A 47 -17.15 3.92 -4.20
C GLN A 47 -16.24 3.60 -5.38
N TYR A 48 -16.06 2.32 -5.72
CA TYR A 48 -15.09 1.88 -6.72
C TYR A 48 -15.24 2.61 -8.04
N GLU A 49 -16.45 2.77 -8.57
CA GLU A 49 -16.67 3.47 -9.85
C GLU A 49 -16.14 4.90 -9.83
N ILE A 50 -16.25 5.61 -8.71
CA ILE A 50 -15.75 6.98 -8.55
C ILE A 50 -14.21 6.95 -8.46
N LEU A 51 -13.67 6.08 -7.60
CA LEU A 51 -12.22 5.89 -7.43
C LEU A 51 -11.55 5.45 -8.74
N ALA A 52 -12.30 4.74 -9.58
CA ALA A 52 -11.87 4.20 -10.84
C ALA A 52 -11.81 5.24 -11.98
N THR A 53 -12.27 6.48 -11.76
CA THR A 53 -12.20 7.52 -12.80
C THR A 53 -10.84 8.23 -12.87
N GLY A 54 -9.93 7.96 -11.93
CA GLY A 54 -8.59 8.55 -11.91
C GLY A 54 -7.66 8.02 -13.00
N ASP A 55 -6.67 8.83 -13.38
CA ASP A 55 -5.68 8.50 -14.41
C ASP A 55 -4.87 7.22 -14.07
N ASP A 56 -4.66 6.36 -15.06
CA ASP A 56 -3.98 5.05 -14.93
C ASP A 56 -2.52 5.13 -14.42
N GLY A 57 -1.89 6.30 -14.51
CA GLY A 57 -0.50 6.54 -14.12
C GLY A 57 -0.32 7.14 -12.72
N GLY A 58 -1.41 7.51 -12.03
CA GLY A 58 -1.39 8.20 -10.75
C GLY A 58 -1.57 7.29 -9.53
N ALA A 59 -1.18 7.79 -8.36
CA ALA A 59 -1.60 7.21 -7.09
C ALA A 59 -3.05 7.65 -6.79
N ILE A 60 -3.91 6.70 -6.49
CA ILE A 60 -5.31 6.91 -6.12
C ILE A 60 -5.36 6.95 -4.59
N ALA A 61 -5.85 8.06 -4.05
CA ALA A 61 -6.09 8.21 -2.62
C ALA A 61 -7.41 7.51 -2.25
N ILE A 62 -7.32 6.60 -1.28
CA ILE A 62 -8.48 5.97 -0.67
C ILE A 62 -8.68 6.63 0.69
N ASP A 63 -9.90 7.13 0.94
CA ASP A 63 -10.33 7.66 2.23
C ASP A 63 -11.66 7.01 2.63
N LEU A 64 -11.61 6.19 3.66
CA LEU A 64 -12.74 5.45 4.23
C LEU A 64 -13.18 6.04 5.57
N THR A 65 -12.69 7.21 5.96
CA THR A 65 -13.07 7.87 7.23
C THR A 65 -14.58 8.10 7.31
N GLY A 66 -15.21 8.41 6.18
CA GLY A 66 -16.68 8.53 6.08
C GLY A 66 -17.43 7.21 6.26
N CYS A 67 -16.78 6.07 5.98
CA CYS A 67 -17.36 4.73 6.13
C CYS A 67 -17.37 4.25 7.59
N GLU A 68 -16.44 4.73 8.43
CA GLU A 68 -16.43 4.37 9.86
C GLU A 68 -17.63 4.93 10.63
N GLN A 69 -18.26 6.01 10.16
CA GLN A 69 -19.43 6.59 10.83
C GLN A 69 -20.65 5.65 10.82
N GLU A 70 -20.69 4.65 9.94
CA GLU A 70 -21.75 3.63 9.94
C GLU A 70 -21.59 2.61 11.08
N ARG A 71 -20.50 2.69 11.85
CA ARG A 71 -20.31 1.90 13.07
C ARG A 71 -21.23 2.46 14.15
N GLY A 72 -22.38 1.82 14.34
CA GLY A 72 -23.19 2.01 15.54
C GLY A 72 -22.31 1.90 16.80
N ILE A 73 -22.61 2.71 17.81
CA ILE A 73 -21.84 2.79 19.07
C ILE A 73 -21.93 1.43 19.78
N ILE A 74 -20.99 0.52 19.49
CA ILE A 74 -20.79 -0.67 20.31
C ILE A 74 -19.78 -0.26 21.38
N ALA A 75 -20.29 0.03 22.58
CA ALA A 75 -19.45 0.24 23.75
C ALA A 75 -18.47 -0.93 23.86
N ALA A 76 -17.16 -0.61 23.84
CA ALA A 76 -16.11 -1.61 23.90
C ALA A 76 -16.33 -2.49 25.14
N LEU A 77 -16.75 -3.73 24.93
CA LEU A 77 -16.73 -4.73 25.98
C LEU A 77 -15.27 -4.92 26.40
N PRO A 78 -14.96 -5.03 27.69
CA PRO A 78 -13.59 -5.26 28.14
C PRO A 78 -13.09 -6.56 27.51
N SER A 79 -12.16 -6.44 26.55
CA SER A 79 -11.63 -7.58 25.82
C SER A 79 -10.65 -8.34 26.70
N LEU A 80 -10.96 -9.60 27.02
CA LEU A 80 -10.08 -10.54 27.72
C LEU A 80 -8.91 -11.03 26.85
N THR A 81 -8.85 -10.58 25.59
CA THR A 81 -7.87 -10.95 24.58
C THR A 81 -7.31 -9.68 23.93
N ALA A 82 -6.10 -9.74 23.37
CA ALA A 82 -5.49 -8.65 22.62
C ALA A 82 -6.47 -8.08 21.58
N ALA A 83 -6.61 -6.75 21.54
CA ALA A 83 -7.46 -6.09 20.58
C ALA A 83 -6.98 -6.41 19.14
N PRO A 84 -7.91 -6.65 18.20
CA PRO A 84 -7.54 -6.78 16.79
C PRO A 84 -6.87 -5.50 16.28
N PRO A 85 -6.02 -5.58 15.25
CA PRO A 85 -5.41 -4.39 14.66
C PRO A 85 -6.48 -3.43 14.14
N GLU A 86 -6.20 -2.13 14.24
CA GLU A 86 -7.08 -1.10 13.74
C GLU A 86 -7.12 -1.15 12.20
N PRO A 87 -8.30 -1.01 11.57
CA PRO A 87 -8.38 -0.99 10.12
C PRO A 87 -7.79 0.29 9.53
N ASP A 88 -7.20 0.18 8.34
CA ASP A 88 -6.67 1.30 7.59
C ASP A 88 -7.81 2.10 6.97
N LEU A 89 -7.87 3.38 7.33
CA LEU A 89 -8.89 4.31 6.81
C LEU A 89 -8.39 5.09 5.61
N GLN A 90 -7.09 5.32 5.51
CA GLN A 90 -6.51 6.17 4.47
C GLN A 90 -5.24 5.54 3.92
N PHE A 91 -5.18 5.36 2.61
CA PHE A 91 -4.02 4.76 1.96
C PHE A 91 -4.01 5.10 0.47
N PHE A 92 -2.85 4.93 -0.17
CA PHE A 92 -2.71 5.12 -1.61
C PHE A 92 -2.53 3.78 -2.32
N VAL A 93 -3.12 3.67 -3.51
CA VAL A 93 -2.97 2.51 -4.39
C VAL A 93 -2.75 2.97 -5.83
N SER A 94 -2.09 2.16 -6.63
CA SER A 94 -2.15 2.32 -8.09
C SER A 94 -3.50 1.83 -8.65
N ARG A 95 -3.80 2.19 -9.90
CA ARG A 95 -4.95 1.64 -10.65
C ARG A 95 -5.04 0.11 -10.59
N ARG A 96 -3.93 -0.57 -10.86
CA ARG A 96 -3.87 -2.05 -10.85
C ARG A 96 -4.12 -2.62 -9.46
N GLN A 97 -3.56 -1.98 -8.44
CA GLN A 97 -3.81 -2.39 -7.05
C GLN A 97 -5.26 -2.16 -6.65
N LEU A 98 -5.93 -1.10 -7.13
CA LEU A 98 -7.36 -0.88 -6.90
C LEU A 98 -8.22 -1.98 -7.54
N ASP A 99 -7.92 -2.38 -8.79
CA ASP A 99 -8.65 -3.45 -9.48
C ASP A 99 -8.46 -4.81 -8.80
N CYS A 100 -7.22 -5.10 -8.40
CA CYS A 100 -6.88 -6.30 -7.66
C CYS A 100 -7.55 -6.32 -6.28
N LEU A 101 -7.54 -5.19 -5.58
CA LEU A 101 -8.21 -5.04 -4.29
C LEU A 101 -9.70 -5.31 -4.45
N LYS A 102 -10.38 -4.67 -5.41
CA LYS A 102 -11.79 -4.95 -5.72
C LYS A 102 -12.04 -6.45 -5.89
N THR A 103 -11.26 -7.11 -6.73
CA THR A 103 -11.40 -8.55 -7.01
C THR A 103 -11.25 -9.40 -5.74
N ARG A 104 -10.31 -9.05 -4.87
CA ARG A 104 -10.11 -9.72 -3.57
C ARG A 104 -11.28 -9.49 -2.63
N LEU A 105 -11.80 -8.26 -2.55
CA LEU A 105 -12.94 -7.94 -1.68
C LEU A 105 -14.25 -8.59 -2.14
N GLU A 106 -14.44 -8.79 -3.44
CA GLU A 106 -15.60 -9.49 -4.01
C GLU A 106 -15.54 -11.01 -3.81
N THR A 107 -14.36 -11.55 -3.48
CA THR A 107 -14.19 -13.00 -3.27
C THR A 107 -14.92 -13.44 -1.99
N PRO A 108 -15.85 -14.41 -2.06
CA PRO A 108 -16.60 -14.86 -0.89
C PRO A 108 -15.67 -15.36 0.23
N GLY A 109 -15.86 -14.83 1.44
CA GLY A 109 -15.08 -15.23 2.61
C GLY A 109 -13.66 -14.65 2.70
N ALA A 110 -13.26 -13.79 1.76
CA ALA A 110 -11.93 -13.17 1.78
C ALA A 110 -11.76 -12.17 2.92
N ILE A 111 -12.81 -11.43 3.27
CA ILE A 111 -12.81 -10.46 4.38
C ILE A 111 -13.69 -10.99 5.51
N GLN A 112 -13.08 -11.16 6.68
CA GLN A 112 -13.71 -11.71 7.86
C GLN A 112 -13.62 -10.72 9.03
N ALA A 113 -14.63 -10.78 9.91
CA ALA A 113 -14.64 -9.98 11.13
C ALA A 113 -13.57 -10.50 12.12
N PRO A 114 -12.94 -9.62 12.92
CA PRO A 114 -13.16 -8.16 12.97
C PRO A 114 -12.48 -7.38 11.83
N VAL A 115 -11.32 -7.85 11.38
CA VAL A 115 -10.52 -7.26 10.29
C VAL A 115 -9.77 -8.36 9.54
N SER A 116 -9.31 -8.07 8.32
CA SER A 116 -8.47 -8.93 7.50
C SER A 116 -7.36 -8.12 6.84
N THR A 117 -6.16 -8.67 6.77
CA THR A 117 -5.04 -8.06 6.04
C THR A 117 -5.03 -8.52 4.60
N VAL A 118 -4.96 -7.58 3.67
CA VAL A 118 -4.90 -7.82 2.22
C VAL A 118 -3.53 -7.42 1.69
N ASP A 119 -2.77 -8.36 1.14
CA ASP A 119 -1.45 -8.09 0.55
C ASP A 119 -1.57 -7.53 -0.87
N LEU A 120 -1.20 -6.26 -1.04
CA LEU A 120 -1.23 -5.53 -2.32
C LEU A 120 0.06 -5.69 -3.13
N ARG A 121 1.12 -6.31 -2.58
CA ARG A 121 2.34 -6.60 -3.36
C ARG A 121 2.08 -7.64 -4.44
N SER A 122 1.16 -8.56 -4.17
CA SER A 122 0.66 -9.54 -5.14
C SER A 122 -0.14 -8.92 -6.31
N CYS A 123 -0.41 -7.61 -6.25
CA CYS A 123 -1.25 -6.86 -7.18
C CYS A 123 -0.45 -5.85 -8.05
N GLN A 124 0.88 -5.99 -8.14
CA GLN A 124 1.76 -5.12 -8.93
C GLN A 124 1.83 -5.51 -10.41
#